data_AF-A0A937QVS4-F1
#
_entry.id   AF-A0A937QVS4-F1
#
_cell.length_a   1.000
_cell.length_b   1.000
_cell.length_c   1.000
_cell.angle_alpha   90.00
_cell.angle_beta   90.00
_cell.angle_gamma   90.00
#
_symmetry.space_group_name_H-M   'P 1'
#
loop_
_entity.id
_entity.type
_entity.pdbx_description
1 polymer ?
#
loop_
_entity_poly.entity_id
_entity_poly.type
_entity_poly.pdbx_seq_one_letter_code
_entity_poly.pdbx_strand_id
1 'polypeptide(L)'
;MEPDNPRIPTTNDDASSINPEPSSSATDTQNPSASIADVASTDPAMLRRQLAAQKDDYLRLTADFDKFIKRTQRDSEQQAALEKEAFIHELLPILDNLERALASEQPDSCEPLHRGVTITLQEVGRLLQRHGIEPVEDVGLPFDPHRHEAVFVQHDPSQ
;
A
#
# COMPACT_ATOMS: atom_id res chain seq x y z
N MET A 1 -40.72 -21.72 -17.64
CA MET A 1 -39.46 -20.97 -17.63
C MET A 1 -38.94 -21.07 -16.21
N GLU A 2 -38.03 -22.02 -16.00
CA GLU A 2 -37.46 -22.42 -14.72
C GLU A 2 -35.99 -21.96 -14.76
N PRO A 3 -35.49 -21.15 -13.81
CA PRO A 3 -34.11 -20.73 -13.85
C PRO A 3 -33.19 -21.80 -13.27
N ASP A 4 -32.31 -22.26 -14.17
CA ASP A 4 -31.21 -23.19 -14.04
C ASP A 4 -30.22 -22.79 -12.92
N ASN A 5 -29.91 -23.74 -12.04
CA ASN A 5 -28.96 -23.60 -10.92
C ASN A 5 -27.71 -24.45 -11.25
N PRO A 6 -26.49 -23.89 -11.32
CA PRO A 6 -25.34 -24.64 -11.81
C PRO A 6 -24.85 -25.67 -10.79
N ARG A 7 -24.73 -26.91 -11.27
CA ARG A 7 -24.26 -28.12 -10.58
C ARG A 7 -22.80 -28.03 -10.14
N ILE A 8 -22.53 -28.41 -8.90
CA ILE A 8 -21.18 -28.77 -8.41
C ILE A 8 -20.94 -30.26 -8.76
N PRO A 9 -19.76 -30.67 -9.28
CA PRO A 9 -19.53 -32.05 -9.64
C PRO A 9 -19.16 -32.90 -8.41
N THR A 10 -19.93 -33.97 -8.21
CA THR A 10 -19.59 -35.15 -7.42
C THR A 10 -18.41 -35.89 -8.04
N THR A 11 -17.41 -36.22 -7.22
CA THR A 11 -16.56 -37.40 -7.44
C THR A 11 -16.73 -38.33 -6.26
N ASN A 12 -16.92 -39.59 -6.63
CA ASN A 12 -17.43 -40.70 -5.86
C ASN A 12 -16.26 -41.53 -5.33
N ASP A 13 -16.55 -42.28 -4.27
CA ASP A 13 -15.98 -43.58 -3.93
C ASP A 13 -14.50 -43.65 -3.53
N ASP A 14 -14.26 -43.76 -2.21
CA ASP A 14 -13.57 -44.97 -1.77
C ASP A 14 -14.17 -45.50 -0.46
N ALA A 15 -14.45 -46.78 -0.49
CA ALA A 15 -15.20 -47.52 0.51
C ALA A 15 -14.29 -47.99 1.64
N SER A 16 -14.74 -47.84 2.89
CA SER A 16 -14.56 -48.89 3.90
C SER A 16 -15.49 -48.68 5.09
N SER A 17 -16.56 -49.47 5.07
CA SER A 17 -17.30 -49.91 6.26
C SER A 17 -16.36 -50.35 7.37
N ILE A 18 -16.62 -49.94 8.60
CA ILE A 18 -16.85 -50.84 9.74
C ILE A 18 -17.78 -50.10 10.72
N ASN A 19 -18.98 -50.63 10.89
CA ASN A 19 -19.72 -50.55 12.14
C ASN A 19 -19.80 -51.98 12.69
N PRO A 20 -19.72 -52.17 14.01
CA PRO A 20 -20.91 -52.69 14.67
C PRO A 20 -21.20 -52.00 16.02
N GLU A 21 -22.43 -51.46 16.09
CA GLU A 21 -23.45 -51.54 17.16
C GLU A 21 -23.13 -52.28 18.50
N PRO A 22 -23.99 -52.16 19.55
CA PRO A 22 -24.35 -50.99 20.35
C PRO A 22 -24.27 -51.32 21.86
N SER A 23 -24.34 -50.36 22.78
CA SER A 23 -24.65 -50.67 24.20
C SER A 23 -25.39 -49.52 24.88
N SER A 24 -26.71 -49.67 24.81
CA SER A 24 -27.73 -49.45 25.83
C SER A 24 -27.41 -48.67 27.12
N SER A 25 -28.37 -47.78 27.39
CA SER A 25 -28.94 -47.36 28.70
C SER A 25 -28.16 -46.36 29.56
N ALA A 26 -28.60 -45.11 29.57
CA ALA A 26 -29.54 -44.65 30.59
C ALA A 26 -30.18 -43.32 30.18
N THR A 27 -31.50 -43.31 30.20
CA THR A 27 -32.40 -42.16 30.11
C THR A 27 -32.19 -41.24 31.32
N ASP A 28 -32.04 -39.93 31.10
CA ASP A 28 -32.63 -38.94 31.99
C ASP A 28 -33.19 -37.77 31.17
N THR A 29 -34.48 -37.90 30.85
CA THR A 29 -35.32 -36.79 30.44
C THR A 29 -35.81 -36.14 31.73
N GLN A 30 -35.27 -34.98 32.11
CA GLN A 30 -36.01 -33.97 32.86
C GLN A 30 -35.29 -32.61 32.87
N ASN A 31 -35.87 -31.65 32.14
CA ASN A 31 -36.26 -30.31 32.62
C ASN A 31 -35.96 -29.16 31.63
N PRO A 32 -36.91 -28.72 30.78
CA PRO A 32 -36.79 -27.49 30.00
C PRO A 32 -37.16 -26.22 30.80
N SER A 33 -37.40 -26.32 32.12
CA SER A 33 -37.92 -25.22 32.95
C SER A 33 -36.86 -24.49 33.81
N ALA A 34 -35.57 -24.65 33.51
CA ALA A 34 -34.49 -23.93 34.23
C ALA A 34 -33.85 -22.79 33.42
N SER A 35 -34.06 -22.72 32.10
CA SER A 35 -33.42 -21.70 31.24
C SER A 35 -34.17 -20.34 31.22
N ILE A 36 -35.43 -20.31 31.66
CA ILE A 36 -36.24 -19.07 31.67
C ILE A 36 -36.07 -18.27 32.98
N ALA A 37 -35.60 -18.90 34.06
CA ALA A 37 -35.49 -18.29 35.38
C ALA A 37 -34.23 -17.42 35.57
N ASP A 38 -33.17 -17.65 34.79
CA ASP A 38 -31.91 -16.88 34.88
C ASP A 38 -32.03 -15.49 34.22
N VAL A 39 -32.97 -15.34 33.29
CA VAL A 39 -33.27 -14.05 32.65
C VAL A 39 -34.14 -13.16 33.56
N ALA A 40 -34.93 -13.76 34.46
CA ALA A 40 -35.83 -13.05 35.37
C ALA A 40 -35.13 -12.47 36.62
N SER A 41 -33.88 -12.84 36.87
CA SER A 41 -33.08 -12.38 38.03
C SER A 41 -31.87 -11.51 37.65
N THR A 42 -31.70 -11.19 36.36
CA THR A 42 -30.70 -10.21 35.93
C THR A 42 -31.21 -8.81 36.27
N ASP A 43 -30.55 -8.16 37.23
CA ASP A 43 -30.89 -6.80 37.67
C ASP A 43 -30.89 -5.84 36.46
N PRO A 44 -32.00 -5.15 36.15
CA PRO A 44 -32.07 -4.20 35.04
C PRO A 44 -31.02 -3.08 35.16
N ALA A 45 -30.49 -2.80 36.36
CA ALA A 45 -29.37 -1.89 36.54
C ALA A 45 -28.05 -2.46 36.01
N MET A 46 -27.79 -3.76 36.20
CA MET A 46 -26.60 -4.45 35.67
C MET A 46 -26.63 -4.45 34.13
N LEU A 47 -27.78 -4.76 33.54
CA LEU A 47 -27.95 -4.80 32.08
C LEU A 47 -27.78 -3.42 31.45
N ARG A 48 -28.31 -2.36 32.08
CA ARG A 48 -28.09 -0.96 31.67
C ARG A 48 -26.62 -0.55 31.76
N ARG A 49 -25.90 -1.00 32.80
CA ARG A 49 -24.47 -0.73 32.96
C ARG A 49 -23.64 -1.42 31.88
N GLN A 50 -23.93 -2.68 31.56
CA GLN A 50 -23.28 -3.39 30.46
C GLN A 50 -23.53 -2.72 29.11
N LEU A 51 -24.77 -2.30 28.85
CA LEU A 51 -25.13 -1.58 27.63
C LEU A 51 -24.39 -0.23 27.53
N ALA A 52 -24.30 0.52 28.64
CA ALA A 52 -23.54 1.77 28.68
C ALA A 52 -22.04 1.54 28.44
N ALA A 53 -21.44 0.50 29.03
CA ALA A 53 -20.04 0.14 28.79
C ALA A 53 -19.79 -0.25 27.33
N GLN A 54 -20.65 -1.08 26.73
CA GLN A 54 -20.53 -1.44 25.32
C GLN A 54 -20.70 -0.23 24.38
N LYS A 55 -21.56 0.73 24.72
CA LYS A 55 -21.69 1.98 23.96
C LYS A 55 -20.42 2.84 24.03
N ASP A 56 -19.79 2.90 25.20
CA ASP A 56 -18.53 3.62 25.38
C ASP A 56 -17.38 2.94 24.59
N ASP A 57 -17.28 1.61 24.68
CA ASP A 57 -16.33 0.81 23.89
C ASP A 57 -16.56 0.99 22.39
N TYR A 58 -17.82 0.98 21.94
CA TYR A 58 -18.17 1.22 20.55
C TYR A 58 -17.77 2.63 20.10
N LEU A 59 -18.05 3.65 20.91
CA LEU A 59 -17.66 5.03 20.60
C LEU A 59 -16.13 5.16 20.50
N ARG A 60 -15.38 4.53 21.41
CA ARG A 60 -13.92 4.50 21.34
C ARG A 60 -13.43 3.79 20.08
N LEU A 61 -14.01 2.63 19.76
CA LEU A 61 -13.65 1.86 18.57
C LEU A 61 -13.89 2.67 17.29
N THR A 62 -15.02 3.38 17.20
CA THR A 62 -15.30 4.26 16.05
C THR A 62 -14.27 5.37 15.93
N ALA A 63 -13.88 6.00 17.03
CA ALA A 63 -12.86 7.04 17.04
C ALA A 63 -11.47 6.50 16.63
N ASP A 64 -11.12 5.29 17.05
CA ASP A 64 -9.85 4.65 16.65
C ASP A 64 -9.87 4.20 15.18
N PHE A 65 -11.01 3.78 14.67
CA PHE A 65 -11.19 3.46 13.25
C PHE A 65 -11.07 4.71 12.36
N ASP A 66 -11.66 5.84 12.77
CA ASP A 66 -11.51 7.12 12.06
C ASP A 66 -10.04 7.57 12.01
N LYS A 67 -9.29 7.37 13.10
CA LYS A 67 -7.84 7.63 13.12
C LYS A 67 -7.09 6.68 12.17
N PHE A 68 -7.45 5.40 12.18
CA PHE A 68 -6.84 4.40 11.30
C PHE A 68 -7.05 4.75 9.83
N ILE A 69 -8.26 5.07 9.38
CA ILE A 69 -8.53 5.47 7.99
C ILE A 69 -7.68 6.69 7.61
N LYS A 70 -7.68 7.73 8.44
CA LYS A 70 -6.89 8.95 8.18
C LYS A 70 -5.39 8.68 8.15
N ARG A 71 -4.91 7.74 8.95
CA ARG A 71 -3.50 7.34 8.94
C ARG A 71 -3.17 6.53 7.69
N THR A 72 -3.93 5.49 7.41
CA THR A 72 -3.74 4.63 6.24
C THR A 72 -3.79 5.42 4.93
N GLN A 73 -4.66 6.43 4.84
CA GLN A 73 -4.68 7.32 3.67
C GLN A 73 -3.37 8.10 3.51
N ARG A 74 -2.85 8.70 4.60
CA ARG A 74 -1.58 9.42 4.56
C ARG A 74 -0.41 8.49 4.25
N ASP A 75 -0.38 7.30 4.86
CA ASP A 75 0.68 6.33 4.66
C ASP A 75 0.68 5.84 3.19
N SER A 76 -0.51 5.63 2.60
CA SER A 76 -0.67 5.30 1.18
C SER A 76 -0.19 6.43 0.25
N GLU A 77 -0.55 7.68 0.55
CA GLU A 77 -0.09 8.85 -0.21
C GLU A 77 1.44 9.01 -0.14
N GLN A 78 2.02 8.80 1.04
CA GLN A 78 3.48 8.82 1.24
C GLN A 78 4.17 7.69 0.47
N GLN A 79 3.64 6.47 0.55
CA GLN A 79 4.19 5.34 -0.18
C GLN A 79 4.15 5.58 -1.69
N ALA A 80 3.05 6.11 -2.22
CA ALA A 80 2.96 6.49 -3.62
C ALA A 80 3.94 7.61 -4.02
N ALA A 81 4.35 8.49 -3.09
CA ALA A 81 5.37 9.49 -3.34
C ALA A 81 6.78 8.86 -3.38
N LEU A 82 7.10 7.97 -2.42
CA LEU A 82 8.37 7.26 -2.35
C LEU A 82 8.59 6.35 -3.57
N GLU A 83 7.54 5.67 -4.04
CA GLU A 83 7.61 4.84 -5.24
C GLU A 83 7.91 5.67 -6.51
N LYS A 84 7.34 6.88 -6.61
CA LYS A 84 7.65 7.82 -7.70
C LYS A 84 9.08 8.31 -7.61
N GLU A 85 9.56 8.65 -6.42
CA GLU A 85 10.93 9.07 -6.17
C GLU A 85 11.92 7.98 -6.61
N ALA A 86 11.70 6.73 -6.17
CA ALA A 86 12.53 5.58 -6.55
C ALA A 86 12.57 5.38 -8.07
N PHE A 87 11.41 5.46 -8.74
CA PHE A 87 11.35 5.36 -10.20
C PHE A 87 12.15 6.46 -10.91
N ILE A 88 12.10 7.69 -10.40
CA ILE A 88 12.82 8.81 -10.99
C ILE A 88 14.33 8.68 -10.77
N HIS A 89 14.76 8.20 -9.59
CA HIS A 89 16.15 7.87 -9.33
C HIS A 89 16.72 6.84 -10.33
N GLU A 90 15.93 5.84 -10.70
CA GLU A 90 16.34 4.85 -11.73
C GLU A 90 16.34 5.44 -13.15
N LEU A 91 15.53 6.46 -13.40
CA LEU A 91 15.46 7.15 -14.70
C LEU A 91 16.65 8.11 -14.91
N LEU A 92 17.16 8.75 -13.86
CA LEU A 92 18.23 9.76 -13.94
C LEU A 92 19.48 9.27 -14.70
N PRO A 93 20.06 8.07 -14.43
CA PRO A 93 21.22 7.58 -15.17
C PRO A 93 20.99 7.45 -16.68
N ILE A 94 19.74 7.19 -17.10
CA ILE A 94 19.39 7.10 -18.52
C ILE A 94 19.45 8.49 -19.16
N LEU A 95 18.95 9.51 -18.47
CA LEU A 95 19.04 10.91 -18.91
C LEU A 95 20.49 11.36 -18.99
N ASP A 96 21.29 11.07 -17.97
CA ASP A 96 22.73 11.39 -17.96
C ASP A 96 23.48 10.75 -19.14
N ASN A 97 23.10 9.52 -19.50
CA ASN A 97 23.68 8.82 -20.65
C ASN A 97 23.29 9.50 -21.98
N LEU A 98 22.05 9.99 -22.10
CA LEU A 98 21.60 10.73 -23.28
C LEU A 98 22.31 12.08 -23.39
N GLU A 99 22.48 12.80 -22.28
CA GLU A 99 23.26 14.04 -22.22
C GLU A 99 24.72 13.79 -22.60
N ARG A 100 25.34 12.73 -22.06
CA ARG A 100 26.70 12.33 -22.43
C ARG A 100 26.83 11.98 -23.90
N ALA A 101 25.81 11.35 -24.49
CA ALA A 101 25.78 11.06 -25.92
C ALA A 101 25.72 12.35 -26.76
N LEU A 102 24.93 13.34 -26.35
CA LEU A 102 24.86 14.66 -27.01
C LEU A 102 26.15 15.46 -26.90
N ALA A 103 26.88 15.31 -25.79
CA ALA A 103 28.17 15.98 -25.56
C ALA A 103 29.34 15.33 -26.31
N SER A 104 29.17 14.11 -26.82
CA SER A 104 30.21 13.42 -27.58
C SER A 104 30.36 14.01 -28.99
N GLU A 105 31.59 14.04 -29.51
CA GLU A 105 31.85 14.44 -30.90
C GLU A 105 31.22 13.41 -31.85
N GLN A 106 30.27 13.86 -32.66
CA GLN A 106 29.54 13.03 -33.64
C GLN A 106 29.79 13.53 -35.06
N PRO A 107 29.82 12.64 -36.07
CA PRO A 107 29.93 13.04 -37.47
C PRO A 107 28.69 13.82 -37.93
N ASP A 108 28.85 14.73 -38.89
CA ASP A 108 27.78 15.61 -39.42
C ASP A 108 26.52 14.84 -39.89
N SER A 109 26.67 13.59 -40.30
CA SER A 109 25.57 12.69 -40.69
C SER A 109 24.57 12.42 -39.57
N CYS A 110 24.92 12.68 -38.31
CA CYS A 110 24.12 12.43 -37.12
C CYS A 110 23.36 13.67 -36.61
N GLU A 111 23.44 14.82 -37.31
CA GLU A 111 22.78 16.08 -36.90
C GLU A 111 21.26 15.94 -36.68
N PRO A 112 20.48 15.25 -37.53
CA PRO A 112 19.05 15.05 -37.29
C PRO A 112 18.75 14.22 -36.03
N LEU A 113 19.61 13.25 -35.71
CA LEU A 113 19.49 12.43 -34.51
C LEU A 113 19.81 13.26 -33.26
N HIS A 114 20.88 14.06 -33.30
CA HIS A 114 21.27 14.97 -32.22
C HIS A 114 20.15 15.94 -31.89
N ARG A 115 19.52 16.53 -32.92
CA ARG A 115 18.36 17.39 -32.77
C ARG A 115 17.16 16.68 -32.14
N GLY A 116 16.88 15.46 -32.59
CA GLY A 116 15.79 14.64 -32.03
C GLY A 116 16.00 14.36 -30.53
N VAL A 117 17.19 13.90 -30.16
CA VAL A 117 17.54 13.60 -28.76
C VAL A 117 17.50 14.87 -27.90
N THR A 118 17.95 16.01 -28.43
CA THR A 118 17.86 17.32 -27.73
C THR A 118 16.41 17.70 -27.42
N ILE A 119 15.49 17.53 -28.37
CA ILE A 119 14.06 17.81 -28.16
C ILE A 119 13.48 16.87 -27.10
N THR A 120 13.83 15.59 -27.16
CA THR A 120 13.38 14.59 -26.17
C THR A 120 13.85 14.93 -24.76
N LEU A 121 15.11 15.35 -24.58
CA LEU A 121 15.61 15.78 -23.27
C LEU A 121 14.85 17.01 -22.74
N GLN A 122 14.54 17.99 -23.59
CA GLN A 122 13.72 19.14 -23.20
C GLN A 122 12.29 18.75 -22.81
N GLU A 123 11.71 17.75 -23.47
CA GLU A 123 10.40 17.21 -23.09
C GLU A 123 10.44 16.49 -21.75
N VAL A 124 11.48 15.70 -21.49
CA VAL A 124 11.66 15.05 -20.19
C VAL A 124 11.87 16.08 -19.08
N GLY A 125 12.68 17.11 -19.30
CA GLY A 125 12.86 18.20 -18.34
C GLY A 125 11.55 18.90 -18.00
N ARG A 126 10.73 19.21 -19.01
CA ARG A 126 9.37 19.77 -18.80
C ARG A 126 8.45 18.81 -18.04
N LEU A 127 8.57 17.50 -18.26
CA LEU A 127 7.81 16.49 -17.53
C LEU A 127 8.21 16.47 -16.05
N LEU A 128 9.50 16.46 -15.75
CA LEU A 128 10.03 16.49 -14.37
C LEU A 128 9.59 17.75 -13.63
N GLN A 129 9.64 18.91 -14.26
CA GLN A 129 9.15 20.18 -13.69
C GLN A 129 7.67 20.13 -13.33
N ARG A 130 6.83 19.49 -14.17
CA ARG A 130 5.40 19.30 -13.86
C ARG A 130 5.16 18.41 -12.64
N HIS A 131 6.10 17.53 -12.32
CA HIS A 131 6.08 16.70 -11.13
C HIS A 131 6.78 17.35 -9.93
N GLY A 132 7.18 18.63 -10.04
CA GLY A 132 7.81 19.40 -8.97
C GLY A 132 9.30 19.11 -8.79
N ILE A 133 9.95 18.52 -9.81
CA ILE A 133 11.37 18.17 -9.78
C ILE A 133 12.10 19.15 -10.67
N GLU A 134 12.99 19.92 -10.08
CA GLU A 134 13.80 20.91 -10.76
C GLU A 134 15.28 20.55 -10.65
N PRO A 135 16.07 20.75 -11.72
CA PRO A 135 17.51 20.58 -11.66
C PRO A 135 18.13 21.59 -10.68
N VAL A 136 19.15 21.14 -9.96
CA VAL A 136 19.90 21.97 -9.01
C VAL A 136 21.03 22.67 -9.76
N GLU A 137 20.83 23.93 -10.15
CA GLU A 137 21.85 24.76 -10.80
C GLU A 137 22.70 25.52 -9.78
N ASP A 138 23.65 24.83 -9.14
CA ASP A 138 24.48 25.42 -8.08
C ASP A 138 25.95 25.70 -8.50
N VAL A 139 26.23 25.75 -9.82
CA VAL A 139 27.58 26.06 -10.31
C VAL A 139 27.97 27.50 -9.93
N GLY A 140 28.98 27.63 -9.06
CA GLY A 140 29.48 28.94 -8.58
C GLY A 140 28.84 29.44 -7.28
N LEU A 141 27.88 28.69 -6.71
CA LEU A 141 27.33 28.96 -5.38
C LEU A 141 28.18 28.30 -4.27
N PRO A 142 28.09 28.77 -3.01
CA PRO A 142 28.75 28.11 -1.89
C PRO A 142 28.27 26.66 -1.76
N PHE A 143 29.21 25.76 -1.49
CA PHE A 143 28.92 24.34 -1.28
C PHE A 143 28.01 24.13 -0.04
N ASP A 144 26.91 23.42 -0.20
CA ASP A 144 25.98 23.04 0.87
C ASP A 144 25.99 21.51 1.09
N PRO A 145 26.47 21.01 2.25
CA PRO A 145 26.49 19.57 2.55
C PRO A 145 25.13 18.87 2.52
N HIS A 146 24.02 19.60 2.61
CA HIS A 146 22.68 19.02 2.54
C HIS A 146 22.18 18.82 1.10
N ARG A 147 22.82 19.48 0.12
CA ARG A 147 22.39 19.50 -1.29
C ARG A 147 23.45 18.95 -2.25
N HIS A 148 24.72 19.00 -1.86
CA HIS A 148 25.85 18.68 -2.70
C HIS A 148 26.63 17.48 -2.13
N GLU A 149 26.99 16.56 -3.03
CA GLU A 149 27.93 15.49 -2.73
C GLU A 149 29.32 15.89 -3.22
N ALA A 150 30.30 16.00 -2.31
CA ALA A 150 31.67 16.36 -2.65
C ALA A 150 32.44 15.14 -3.19
N VAL A 151 32.73 15.12 -4.48
CA VAL A 151 33.43 13.99 -5.15
C VAL A 151 34.92 14.25 -5.36
N PHE A 152 35.31 15.51 -5.60
CA PHE A 152 36.69 15.93 -5.85
C PHE A 152 36.89 17.41 -5.50
N VAL A 153 38.11 17.79 -5.12
CA VAL A 153 38.48 19.20 -4.83
C VAL A 153 39.42 19.68 -5.93
N GLN A 154 39.00 20.71 -6.65
CA GLN A 154 39.84 21.39 -7.64
C GLN A 154 40.26 22.76 -7.11
N HIS A 155 41.53 23.12 -7.33
CA HIS A 155 41.99 24.47 -7.07
C HIS A 155 41.53 25.38 -8.20
N ASP A 156 40.64 26.32 -7.91
CA ASP A 156 40.26 27.40 -8.82
C ASP A 156 41.27 28.56 -8.67
N PRO A 157 42.10 28.86 -9.69
CA PRO A 157 43.04 29.98 -9.64
C PRO A 157 42.36 31.36 -9.65
N SER A 158 41.03 31.42 -9.72
CA SER A 158 40.23 32.65 -9.77
C SER A 158 39.68 33.10 -8.41
N GLN A 159 39.97 32.36 -7.32
CA GLN A 159 39.59 32.65 -5.93
C GLN A 159 40.81 32.92 -5.05
#